data_AF-A0A101HLC4-F1
#
_entry.id   AF-A0A101HLC4-F1
#
_cell.length_a   1.000
_cell.length_b   1.000
_cell.length_c   1.000
_cell.angle_alpha   90.00
_cell.angle_beta   90.00
_cell.angle_gamma   90.00
#
_symmetry.space_group_name_H-M   'P 1'
#
loop_
_entity.id
_entity.type
_entity.pdbx_description
1 polymer ?
#
loop_
_entity_poly.entity_id
_entity_poly.type
_entity_poly.pdbx_seq_one_letter_code
_entity_poly.pdbx_strand_id
1 'polypeptide(L)'
;MVLVNLLTSFKVWAADPTKIKDPAEIKDLELIITNILGLVIPVVGILLLLMLIAGGFQYITSGGEAEQAQKAKKTLTYAIFGLLVVLGAWFIIRLLEEFTGLNLTTFTIPR
;
A
#
# COMPACT_ATOMS: atom_id res chain seq x y z
N MET A 1 -11.38 -13.85 7.95
CA MET A 1 -10.47 -14.01 6.79
C MET A 1 -9.34 -12.97 6.81
N VAL A 2 -9.64 -11.65 6.93
CA VAL A 2 -8.63 -10.56 6.98
C VAL A 2 -7.61 -10.72 8.12
N LEU A 3 -8.05 -11.09 9.33
CA LEU A 3 -7.16 -11.27 10.49
C LEU A 3 -6.23 -12.49 10.34
N VAL A 4 -6.65 -13.53 9.63
CA VAL A 4 -5.80 -14.71 9.37
C VAL A 4 -4.70 -14.36 8.36
N ASN A 5 -5.04 -13.58 7.32
CA ASN A 5 -4.06 -13.09 6.34
C ASN A 5 -3.00 -12.17 6.98
N LEU A 6 -3.39 -11.33 7.94
CA LEU A 6 -2.47 -10.50 8.74
C LEU A 6 -1.45 -11.35 9.52
N LEU A 7 -1.89 -12.45 10.12
CA LEU A 7 -1.01 -13.35 10.87
C LEU A 7 -0.10 -14.20 9.96
N THR A 8 -0.58 -14.59 8.78
CA THR A 8 0.25 -15.30 7.79
C THR A 8 1.33 -14.41 7.18
N SER A 9 1.06 -13.11 6.97
CA SER A 9 2.08 -12.14 6.54
C SER A 9 3.16 -11.92 7.60
N PHE A 10 2.84 -12.05 8.89
CA PHE A 10 3.83 -12.00 9.96
C PHE A 10 4.75 -13.24 9.96
N LYS A 11 4.21 -14.41 9.55
CA LYS A 11 5.00 -15.65 9.40
C LYS A 11 5.94 -15.60 8.18
N VAL A 12 5.63 -14.80 7.16
CA VAL A 12 6.51 -14.54 6.00
C VAL A 12 7.80 -13.78 6.41
N TRP A 13 7.79 -13.04 7.52
CA TRP A 13 8.98 -12.36 8.07
C TRP A 13 9.93 -13.30 8.84
N ALA A 14 9.50 -14.52 9.18
CA ALA A 14 10.41 -15.58 9.63
C ALA A 14 11.14 -16.12 8.41
N ALA A 15 12.14 -15.35 7.96
CA ALA A 15 13.10 -15.73 6.94
C ALA A 15 13.58 -17.17 7.16
N ASP A 16 13.46 -18.03 6.15
CA ASP A 16 14.26 -19.25 6.08
C ASP A 16 15.73 -18.82 5.98
N PRO A 17 16.57 -19.07 7.00
CA PRO A 17 17.95 -18.57 7.03
C PRO A 17 18.90 -19.30 6.07
N THR A 18 18.39 -20.06 5.09
CA THR A 18 19.20 -20.90 4.18
C THR A 18 19.24 -20.41 2.73
N LYS A 19 18.76 -19.20 2.44
CA LYS A 19 18.89 -18.57 1.10
C LYS A 19 19.94 -17.46 1.04
N ILE A 20 20.81 -17.32 2.03
CA ILE A 20 21.99 -16.45 1.92
C ILE A 20 23.20 -17.30 1.52
N LYS A 21 23.28 -17.61 0.23
CA LYS A 21 24.53 -18.06 -0.38
C LYS A 21 24.58 -17.47 -1.78
N ASP A 22 25.56 -16.59 -1.96
CA ASP A 22 25.97 -15.88 -3.17
C ASP A 22 25.44 -14.44 -3.36
N PRO A 23 26.32 -13.49 -3.73
CA PRO A 23 26.13 -12.06 -3.49
C PRO A 23 25.21 -11.37 -4.52
N ALA A 24 24.23 -10.60 -4.02
CA ALA A 24 23.52 -9.53 -4.73
C ALA A 24 22.79 -9.95 -6.03
N GLU A 25 21.76 -10.79 -5.92
CA GLU A 25 20.71 -10.87 -6.96
C GLU A 25 19.60 -9.83 -6.70
N ILE A 26 19.08 -9.21 -7.78
CA ILE A 26 17.93 -8.27 -7.74
C ILE A 26 16.68 -8.89 -7.09
N LYS A 27 16.64 -10.23 -6.99
CA LYS A 27 15.60 -11.01 -6.30
C LYS A 27 15.53 -10.75 -4.80
N ASP A 28 16.64 -10.46 -4.13
CA ASP A 28 16.63 -10.15 -2.70
C ASP A 28 16.03 -8.75 -2.45
N LEU A 29 16.28 -7.82 -3.37
CA LEU A 29 15.65 -6.51 -3.33
C LEU A 29 14.13 -6.61 -3.58
N GLU A 30 13.72 -7.46 -4.52
CA GLU A 30 12.31 -7.77 -4.78
C GLU A 30 11.63 -8.40 -3.56
N LEU A 31 12.29 -9.33 -2.87
CA LEU A 31 11.78 -9.97 -1.65
C LEU A 31 11.61 -8.95 -0.51
N ILE A 32 12.60 -8.09 -0.29
CA ILE A 32 12.57 -7.05 0.74
C ILE A 32 11.46 -6.04 0.45
N ILE A 33 11.36 -5.57 -0.80
CA ILE A 33 10.33 -4.60 -1.21
C ILE A 33 8.94 -5.20 -1.08
N THR A 34 8.73 -6.44 -1.54
CA THR A 34 7.43 -7.11 -1.48
C THR A 34 7.00 -7.37 -0.03
N ASN A 35 7.94 -7.73 0.84
CA ASN A 35 7.67 -7.93 2.26
C ASN A 35 7.30 -6.62 2.97
N ILE A 36 8.03 -5.53 2.67
CA ILE A 36 7.73 -4.20 3.22
C ILE A 36 6.36 -3.70 2.72
N LEU A 37 6.09 -3.80 1.43
CA LEU A 37 4.80 -3.40 0.85
C LEU A 37 3.64 -4.23 1.42
N GLY A 38 3.83 -5.54 1.61
CA GLY A 38 2.84 -6.43 2.22
C GLY A 38 2.43 -6.03 3.64
N LEU A 39 3.34 -5.42 4.41
CA LEU A 39 3.06 -4.91 5.75
C LEU A 39 2.49 -3.48 5.72
N VAL A 40 3.03 -2.62 4.86
CA VAL A 40 2.69 -1.20 4.82
C VAL A 40 1.32 -0.95 4.20
N ILE A 41 0.93 -1.66 3.14
CA ILE A 41 -0.35 -1.48 2.44
C ILE A 41 -1.58 -1.59 3.37
N PRO A 42 -1.73 -2.65 4.20
CA PRO A 42 -2.89 -2.75 5.10
C PRO A 42 -2.87 -1.68 6.20
N VAL A 43 -1.70 -1.30 6.70
CA VAL A 43 -1.54 -0.24 7.71
C VAL A 43 -1.93 1.12 7.14
N VAL A 44 -1.49 1.42 5.91
CA VAL A 44 -1.86 2.65 5.18
C VAL A 44 -3.36 2.71 4.91
N GLY A 45 -3.99 1.59 4.51
CA GLY A 45 -5.42 1.53 4.29
C GLY A 45 -6.24 1.90 5.53
N ILE A 46 -5.85 1.39 6.71
CA ILE A 46 -6.51 1.72 7.98
C ILE A 46 -6.26 3.19 8.37
N LEU A 47 -5.03 3.67 8.22
CA LEU A 47 -4.68 5.07 8.51
C LEU A 47 -5.46 6.06 7.63
N LEU A 48 -5.57 5.78 6.32
CA LEU A 48 -6.34 6.60 5.39
C LEU A 48 -7.82 6.66 5.79
N LEU A 49 -8.40 5.55 6.22
CA LEU A 49 -9.78 5.51 6.70
C LEU A 49 -9.98 6.37 7.96
N LEU A 50 -9.05 6.29 8.92
CA LEU A 50 -9.08 7.11 10.15
C LEU A 50 -8.92 8.61 9.83
N MET A 51 -8.01 8.97 8.91
CA MET A 51 -7.84 10.35 8.45
C MET A 51 -9.07 10.88 7.72
N LEU A 52 -9.76 10.04 6.95
CA LEU A 52 -11.01 10.39 6.28
C LEU A 52 -12.11 10.71 7.29
N ILE A 53 -12.27 9.87 8.31
CA ILE A 53 -13.27 10.08 9.38
C ILE A 53 -12.92 11.35 10.17
N ALA A 54 -11.68 11.50 10.63
CA ALA A 54 -11.26 12.67 11.40
C ALA A 54 -11.36 13.98 10.59
N GLY A 55 -10.91 13.96 9.33
CA GLY A 55 -10.99 15.12 8.44
C GLY A 55 -12.43 15.47 8.05
N GLY A 56 -13.29 14.47 7.86
CA GLY A 56 -14.72 14.64 7.60
C GLY A 56 -15.47 15.23 8.80
N PHE A 57 -15.20 14.72 10.00
CA PHE A 57 -15.77 15.29 11.23
C PHE A 57 -15.31 16.73 11.44
N GLN A 58 -14.02 17.02 11.28
CA GLN A 58 -13.47 18.36 11.40
C GLN A 58 -14.04 19.33 10.35
N TYR A 59 -14.37 18.84 9.16
CA TYR A 59 -15.02 19.65 8.12
C TYR A 59 -16.46 20.03 8.48
N ILE A 60 -17.20 19.12 9.13
CA ILE A 60 -18.58 19.37 9.54
C ILE A 60 -18.65 20.24 10.80
N THR A 61 -17.77 20.03 11.78
CA THR A 61 -17.76 20.82 13.03
C THR A 61 -17.14 22.20 12.90
N SER A 62 -16.44 22.51 11.79
CA SER A 62 -15.80 23.81 11.61
C SER A 62 -16.76 24.97 11.35
N GLY A 63 -18.05 24.70 11.05
CA GLY A 63 -19.22 25.52 11.43
C GLY A 63 -19.27 27.04 11.14
N GLY A 64 -18.26 27.64 10.49
CA GLY A 64 -18.14 29.09 10.31
C GLY A 64 -16.73 29.66 10.46
N GLU A 65 -15.77 28.90 11.03
CA GLU A 65 -14.37 29.30 11.16
C GLU A 65 -13.60 28.90 9.89
N ALA A 66 -13.24 29.90 9.07
CA ALA A 66 -12.64 29.70 7.76
C ALA A 66 -11.29 28.95 7.84
N GLU A 67 -10.54 29.11 8.93
CA GLU A 67 -9.25 28.45 9.08
C GLU A 67 -9.39 26.94 9.29
N GLN A 68 -10.36 26.53 10.09
CA GLN A 68 -10.61 25.11 10.35
C GLN A 68 -11.20 24.41 9.12
N ALA A 69 -12.09 25.09 8.38
CA ALA A 69 -12.62 24.59 7.12
C ALA A 69 -11.52 24.39 6.07
N GLN A 70 -10.55 25.31 5.98
CA GLN A 70 -9.40 25.16 5.08
C GLN A 70 -8.48 24.00 5.48
N LYS A 71 -8.19 23.84 6.78
CA LYS A 71 -7.39 22.69 7.27
C LYS A 71 -8.08 21.37 6.99
N ALA A 72 -9.38 21.27 7.28
CA ALA A 72 -10.16 20.06 7.02
C ALA A 72 -10.21 19.70 5.53
N LYS A 73 -10.38 20.70 4.65
CA LYS A 73 -10.30 20.51 3.19
C LYS A 73 -8.93 19.98 2.75
N LYS A 74 -7.82 20.53 3.27
CA LYS A 74 -6.47 20.03 2.95
C LYS A 74 -6.30 18.58 3.41
N THR A 75 -6.70 18.25 4.63
CA THR A 75 -6.65 16.88 5.16
C THR A 75 -7.46 15.92 4.29
N LEU A 76 -8.67 16.33 3.88
CA LEU A 76 -9.53 15.53 3.01
C LEU A 76 -8.89 15.33 1.63
N THR A 77 -8.32 16.38 1.04
CA THR A 77 -7.59 16.27 -0.23
C THR A 77 -6.42 15.29 -0.14
N TYR A 78 -5.62 15.35 0.94
CA TYR A 78 -4.52 14.40 1.14
C TYR A 78 -5.00 12.96 1.32
N ALA A 79 -6.09 12.76 2.07
CA ALA A 79 -6.69 11.44 2.25
C ALA A 79 -7.22 10.87 0.91
N ILE A 80 -7.89 11.72 0.12
CA ILE A 80 -8.36 11.35 -1.22
C ILE A 80 -7.19 11.02 -2.15
N PHE A 81 -6.15 11.86 -2.19
CA PHE A 81 -4.95 11.61 -3.01
C PHE A 81 -4.26 10.30 -2.62
N GLY A 82 -4.11 10.01 -1.33
CA GLY A 82 -3.54 8.75 -0.87
C GLY A 82 -4.34 7.53 -1.34
N LEU A 83 -5.67 7.60 -1.27
CA LEU A 83 -6.55 6.55 -1.79
C LEU A 83 -6.44 6.42 -3.32
N LEU A 84 -6.40 7.55 -4.03
CA LEU A 84 -6.29 7.61 -5.48
C LEU A 84 -4.96 7.01 -5.97
N VAL A 85 -3.86 7.22 -5.26
CA VAL A 85 -2.55 6.62 -5.59
C VAL A 85 -2.59 5.11 -5.44
N VAL A 86 -3.19 4.57 -4.37
CA VAL A 86 -3.30 3.12 -4.17
C VAL A 86 -4.14 2.47 -5.28
N LEU A 87 -5.30 3.08 -5.60
CA LEU A 87 -6.16 2.62 -6.69
C LEU A 87 -5.48 2.78 -8.06
N GLY A 88 -4.78 3.89 -8.27
CA GLY A 88 -4.04 4.19 -9.49
C GLY A 88 -2.88 3.22 -9.73
N ALA A 89 -2.15 2.85 -8.68
CA ALA A 89 -1.09 1.84 -8.78
C ALA A 89 -1.65 0.49 -9.24
N TRP A 90 -2.77 0.05 -8.66
CA TRP A 90 -3.44 -1.18 -9.10
C TRP A 90 -3.93 -1.09 -10.55
N PHE A 91 -4.51 0.05 -10.93
CA PHE A 91 -4.98 0.29 -12.29
C PHE A 91 -3.84 0.27 -13.31
N ILE A 92 -2.71 0.91 -13.01
CA ILE A 92 -1.53 0.93 -13.88
C ILE A 92 -0.95 -0.49 -14.05
N ILE A 93 -0.85 -1.28 -12.97
CA ILE A 93 -0.36 -2.66 -13.04
C ILE A 93 -1.24 -3.51 -13.97
N ARG A 94 -2.57 -3.41 -13.82
CA ARG A 94 -3.54 -4.11 -14.67
C ARG A 94 -3.41 -3.72 -16.14
N LEU A 95 -3.25 -2.44 -16.43
CA LEU A 95 -3.02 -1.96 -17.79
C LEU A 95 -1.71 -2.51 -18.36
N LEU A 96 -0.63 -2.52 -17.58
CA LEU A 96 0.65 -3.08 -18.03
C LEU A 96 0.56 -4.59 -18.30
N GLU A 97 -0.14 -5.35 -17.47
CA GLU A 97 -0.40 -6.79 -17.71
C GLU A 97 -1.13 -7.02 -19.04
N GLU A 98 -2.15 -6.21 -19.35
CA GLU A 98 -2.96 -6.34 -20.57
C GLU A 98 -2.19 -5.94 -21.83
N PHE A 99 -1.36 -4.89 -21.75
CA PHE A 99 -0.56 -4.43 -22.90
C PHE A 99 0.69 -5.27 -23.15
N THR A 100 1.33 -5.82 -22.11
CA THR A 100 2.59 -6.57 -22.27
C THR A 100 2.39 -8.08 -22.36
N GLY A 101 1.21 -8.60 -22.01
CA GLY A 101 0.90 -10.04 -22.08
C GLY A 101 1.76 -10.91 -21.14
N LEU A 102 2.56 -10.30 -20.27
CA LEU A 102 3.44 -10.95 -19.29
C LEU A 102 2.96 -10.60 -17.88
N ASN A 103 2.81 -11.62 -17.04
CA ASN A 103 2.46 -11.43 -15.63
C ASN A 103 3.68 -10.87 -14.89
N LEU A 104 3.73 -9.54 -14.72
CA LEU A 104 4.80 -8.80 -14.02
C LEU A 104 4.92 -9.15 -12.52
N THR A 105 4.04 -10.03 -12.03
CA THR A 105 4.03 -10.59 -10.67
C THR A 105 4.56 -12.02 -10.61
N THR A 106 4.98 -12.60 -11.73
CA THR A 106 5.66 -13.90 -11.79
C THR A 106 6.73 -13.86 -12.88
N PHE A 107 7.92 -13.38 -12.49
CA PHE A 107 9.15 -13.64 -13.23
C PHE A 107 9.48 -15.14 -13.13
N THR A 108 8.79 -15.96 -13.94
CA THR A 108 9.22 -17.32 -14.23
C THR A 108 10.32 -17.25 -15.28
N ILE A 109 11.57 -17.37 -14.83
CA ILE A 109 12.71 -17.61 -15.72
C ILE A 109 12.73 -19.13 -15.93
N PRO A 110 12.35 -19.66 -17.12
CA PRO A 110 12.64 -21.04 -17.44
C PRO A 110 14.17 -21.20 -17.53
N ARG A 111 14.66 -22.31 -16.97
CA ARG A 111 16.08 -22.61 -16.75
C ARG A 111 17.02 -22.24 -17.89
#